data_AF-A0A5W8CAK8-F1
#
_entry.id   AF-A0A5W8CAK8-F1
#
_cell.length_a   1.000
_cell.length_b   1.000
_cell.length_c   1.000
_cell.angle_alpha   90.00
_cell.angle_beta   90.00
_cell.angle_gamma   90.00
#
_symmetry.space_group_name_H-M   'P 1'
#
loop_
_entity.id
_entity.type
_entity.pdbx_description
1 polymer ?
#
loop_
_entity_poly.entity_id
_entity_poly.type
_entity_poly.pdbx_seq_one_letter_code
_entity_poly.pdbx_strand_id
1 'polypeptide(L)'
;MKDNFIYFIIKLLNFSLLFHTSVDENFDTIEKRNAINLTSLRISLLCFPVGGTIIYLLTFNKRSERLLDKSNFQLFAHINYDIVCPRISVEKIEEHVKAYSQYMESILPKRRKEQEDFLKQRLCENNDSLSNLQSKITHYTTITLALTGALVYLQTILPSSSTSFIIKFIFYYLFLLLIIDIINLFLFLRKGMMVNSFLQSSFKSLRFDSSNYALTKALYSDWIARKDDVSYFAGIVRNTEKYLYRAILVGIILYIFSIPLQHSSNDTRNEAISTPSGMFLAVN
;
A
#
# COMPACT_ATOMS: atom_id res chain seq x y z
N MET A 1 -14.27 -25.61 2.95
CA MET A 1 -15.10 -24.56 3.59
C MET A 1 -14.36 -23.91 4.77
N LYS A 2 -13.70 -24.68 5.65
CA LYS A 2 -12.88 -24.18 6.77
C LYS A 2 -11.78 -23.20 6.35
N ASP A 3 -11.06 -23.49 5.27
CA ASP A 3 -9.97 -22.60 4.79
C ASP A 3 -10.47 -21.28 4.20
N ASN A 4 -11.72 -21.23 3.70
CA ASN A 4 -12.33 -19.98 3.23
C ASN A 4 -12.60 -19.02 4.40
N PHE A 5 -13.10 -19.58 5.50
CA PHE A 5 -13.44 -18.82 6.68
C PHE A 5 -12.18 -18.29 7.37
N ILE A 6 -11.14 -19.11 7.49
CA ILE A 6 -9.84 -18.69 8.04
C ILE A 6 -9.23 -17.59 7.18
N TYR A 7 -9.22 -17.76 5.85
CA TYR A 7 -8.74 -16.73 4.92
C TYR A 7 -9.50 -15.41 5.06
N PHE A 8 -10.82 -15.47 5.19
CA PHE A 8 -11.66 -14.30 5.40
C PHE A 8 -11.33 -13.58 6.72
N ILE A 9 -11.17 -14.32 7.81
CA ILE A 9 -10.76 -13.74 9.11
C ILE A 9 -9.39 -13.08 8.99
N ILE A 10 -8.40 -13.74 8.37
CA ILE A 10 -7.07 -13.15 8.17
C ILE A 10 -7.18 -11.85 7.35
N LYS A 11 -7.98 -11.83 6.28
CA LYS A 11 -8.21 -10.59 5.53
C LYS A 11 -8.89 -9.52 6.38
N LEU A 12 -9.84 -9.87 7.23
CA LEU A 12 -10.54 -8.92 8.09
C LEU A 12 -9.62 -8.34 9.17
N LEU A 13 -8.79 -9.18 9.79
CA LEU A 13 -7.79 -8.75 10.77
C LEU A 13 -6.71 -7.87 10.14
N ASN A 14 -6.34 -8.11 8.88
CA ASN A 14 -5.43 -7.24 8.13
C ASN A 14 -5.95 -5.80 7.99
N PHE A 15 -7.27 -5.57 7.99
CA PHE A 15 -7.87 -4.23 7.94
C PHE A 15 -7.79 -3.48 9.28
N SER A 16 -7.61 -4.20 10.38
CA SER A 16 -7.61 -3.61 11.73
C SER A 16 -6.22 -3.11 12.13
N LEU A 17 -6.18 -2.06 12.96
CA LEU A 17 -4.97 -1.62 13.67
C LEU A 17 -4.75 -2.46 14.93
N LEU A 18 -5.84 -2.97 15.51
CA LEU A 18 -5.86 -3.86 16.66
C LEU A 18 -6.01 -5.31 16.19
N PHE A 19 -5.16 -6.21 16.68
CA PHE A 19 -5.12 -7.61 16.23
C PHE A 19 -4.94 -7.72 14.72
N HIS A 20 -3.84 -7.16 14.23
CA HIS A 20 -3.52 -7.09 12.82
C HIS A 20 -2.77 -8.33 12.36
N THR A 21 -3.09 -8.83 11.16
CA THR A 21 -2.36 -9.92 10.51
C THR A 21 -1.66 -9.43 9.26
N SER A 22 -0.39 -9.77 9.08
CA SER A 22 0.44 -9.34 7.94
C SER A 22 1.24 -10.49 7.34
N VAL A 23 1.65 -10.34 6.08
CA VAL A 23 2.66 -11.17 5.43
C VAL A 23 3.86 -10.27 5.12
N ASP A 24 4.97 -10.52 5.82
CA ASP A 24 6.15 -9.64 5.79
C ASP A 24 6.79 -9.59 4.39
N GLU A 25 6.86 -10.73 3.70
CA GLU A 25 7.46 -10.90 2.37
C GLU A 25 6.82 -10.02 1.28
N ASN A 26 5.56 -9.62 1.49
CA ASN A 26 4.80 -8.85 0.52
C ASN A 26 4.30 -7.53 1.11
N PHE A 27 5.05 -6.98 2.06
CA PHE A 27 4.76 -5.71 2.71
C PHE A 27 3.28 -5.59 3.13
N ASP A 28 2.84 -6.53 3.97
CA ASP A 28 1.49 -6.56 4.52
C ASP A 28 0.35 -6.79 3.49
N THR A 29 0.65 -7.30 2.30
CA THR A 29 -0.37 -7.59 1.28
C THR A 29 -0.65 -9.09 1.14
N ILE A 30 -1.91 -9.50 1.35
CA ILE A 30 -2.34 -10.91 1.29
C ILE A 30 -2.95 -11.22 -0.09
N GLU A 31 -2.15 -11.82 -0.97
CA GLU A 31 -2.52 -11.96 -2.39
C GLU A 31 -3.34 -13.20 -2.73
N LYS A 32 -2.88 -14.37 -2.29
CA LYS A 32 -3.32 -15.66 -2.83
C LYS A 32 -3.66 -16.62 -1.71
N ARG A 33 -4.82 -17.26 -1.86
CA ARG A 33 -5.34 -18.27 -0.93
C ARG A 33 -4.38 -19.46 -0.74
N ASN A 34 -3.67 -19.86 -1.81
CA ASN A 34 -2.76 -21.01 -1.81
C ASN A 34 -1.34 -20.68 -1.34
N ALA A 35 -1.03 -19.41 -1.07
CA ALA A 35 0.31 -18.95 -0.66
C ALA A 35 0.39 -18.60 0.83
N ILE A 36 -0.71 -18.75 1.58
CA ILE A 36 -0.69 -18.54 3.03
C ILE A 36 -0.13 -19.80 3.67
N ASN A 37 1.19 -19.89 3.70
CA ASN A 37 1.85 -20.71 4.68
C ASN A 37 1.62 -20.04 6.04
N LEU A 38 0.96 -20.73 6.96
CA LEU A 38 0.79 -20.28 8.35
C LEU A 38 2.13 -19.93 9.04
N THR A 39 3.25 -20.38 8.48
CA THR A 39 4.61 -20.08 8.94
C THR A 39 5.10 -18.68 8.57
N SER A 40 4.55 -18.03 7.52
CA SER A 40 4.95 -16.67 7.12
C SER A 40 3.96 -15.58 7.58
N LEU A 41 2.91 -15.96 8.30
CA LEU A 41 1.91 -15.04 8.83
C LEU A 41 2.38 -14.44 10.15
N ARG A 42 2.41 -13.11 10.22
CA ARG A 42 2.60 -12.36 11.46
C ARG A 42 1.24 -11.96 12.03
N ILE A 43 1.10 -12.12 13.34
CA ILE A 43 -0.03 -11.60 14.12
C ILE A 43 0.54 -10.54 15.06
N SER A 44 -0.05 -9.35 15.10
CA SER A 44 0.40 -8.25 15.94
C SER A 44 -0.76 -7.67 16.72
N LEU A 45 -0.54 -7.28 17.97
CA LEU A 45 -1.57 -6.63 18.77
C LEU A 45 -1.87 -5.23 18.23
N LEU A 46 -0.82 -4.46 17.94
CA LEU A 46 -0.94 -3.11 17.38
C LEU A 46 -0.09 -2.99 16.11
N CYS A 47 -0.68 -2.38 15.09
CA CYS A 47 -0.03 -2.07 13.82
C CYS A 47 -0.17 -0.56 13.55
N PHE A 48 0.96 0.09 13.25
CA PHE A 48 1.03 1.49 12.85
C PHE A 48 1.68 1.57 11.47
N PRO A 49 0.88 1.57 10.39
CA PRO A 49 1.39 1.79 9.04
C PRO A 49 1.67 3.28 8.82
N VAL A 50 2.89 3.59 8.37
CA VAL A 50 3.37 4.94 8.04
C VAL A 50 4.03 4.89 6.66
N GLY A 51 3.18 4.84 5.63
CA GLY A 51 3.58 4.75 4.23
C GLY A 51 4.47 3.53 4.00
N GLY A 52 5.71 3.79 3.58
CA GLY A 52 6.71 2.75 3.32
C GLY A 52 7.25 2.04 4.57
N THR A 53 6.82 2.39 5.78
CA THR A 53 7.24 1.71 7.01
C THR A 53 6.03 1.21 7.79
N ILE A 54 6.09 0.00 8.34
CA ILE A 54 5.08 -0.51 9.26
C ILE A 54 5.74 -0.85 10.59
N ILE A 55 5.19 -0.29 11.66
CA ILE A 55 5.65 -0.55 13.03
C ILE A 55 4.63 -1.44 13.70
N TYR A 56 5.10 -2.56 14.24
CA TYR A 56 4.28 -3.51 14.98
C TYR A 56 4.71 -3.58 16.43
N LEU A 57 3.72 -3.60 17.32
CA LEU A 57 3.92 -3.88 18.75
C LEU A 57 3.28 -5.22 19.10
N LEU A 58 4.00 -5.98 19.94
CA LEU A 58 3.63 -7.30 20.43
C LEU A 58 3.22 -8.21 19.28
N THR A 59 4.23 -8.77 18.62
CA THR A 59 4.07 -9.61 17.45
C THR A 59 4.35 -11.07 17.76
N PHE A 60 3.64 -11.93 17.05
CA PHE A 60 3.84 -13.36 16.96
C PHE A 60 4.14 -13.71 15.49
N ASN A 61 5.28 -14.35 15.25
CA ASN A 61 5.66 -14.91 13.96
C ASN A 61 6.22 -16.31 14.19
N LYS A 62 5.68 -17.33 13.51
CA LYS A 62 6.05 -18.72 13.73
C LYS A 62 7.42 -19.01 13.08
N ARG A 63 8.49 -18.92 13.87
CA ARG A 63 9.87 -19.25 13.48
C ARG A 63 10.30 -20.64 13.94
N SER A 64 9.76 -21.10 15.06
CA SER A 64 10.03 -22.40 15.68
C SER A 64 8.83 -23.34 15.51
N GLU A 65 9.07 -24.66 15.49
CA GLU A 65 7.99 -25.66 15.43
C GLU A 65 7.09 -25.60 16.68
N ARG A 66 7.65 -25.22 17.83
CA ARG A 66 6.91 -25.06 19.09
C ARG A 66 6.22 -23.70 19.12
N LEU A 67 4.89 -23.69 19.30
CA LEU A 67 4.09 -22.46 19.29
C LEU A 67 4.49 -21.46 20.39
N LEU A 68 4.72 -21.92 21.62
CA LEU A 68 5.02 -21.07 22.79
C LEU A 68 6.51 -20.74 22.96
N ASP A 69 7.32 -20.92 21.92
CA ASP A 69 8.74 -20.56 21.99
C ASP A 69 8.91 -19.03 22.01
N LYS A 70 9.80 -18.53 22.88
CA LYS A 70 10.11 -17.10 23.00
C LYS A 70 10.61 -16.52 21.67
N SER A 71 11.26 -17.35 20.84
CA SER A 71 11.74 -16.98 19.50
C SER A 71 10.62 -16.55 18.54
N ASN A 72 9.37 -16.97 18.79
CA ASN A 72 8.21 -16.60 17.98
C ASN A 72 7.61 -15.25 18.37
N PHE A 73 7.93 -14.73 19.57
CA PHE A 73 7.36 -13.50 20.10
C PHE A 73 8.36 -12.36 20.01
N GLN A 74 7.92 -11.22 19.51
CA GLN A 74 8.75 -10.04 19.41
C GLN A 74 7.96 -8.80 19.81
N LEU A 75 8.45 -8.08 20.82
CA LEU A 75 7.73 -6.92 21.39
C LEU A 75 7.67 -5.74 20.40
N PHE A 76 8.72 -5.54 19.62
CA PHE A 76 8.80 -4.48 18.63
C PHE A 76 9.35 -5.02 17.32
N ALA A 77 8.60 -4.86 16.24
CA ALA A 77 9.06 -5.19 14.89
C ALA A 77 8.79 -4.01 13.95
N HIS A 78 9.70 -3.77 13.03
CA HIS A 78 9.50 -2.78 11.98
C HIS A 78 9.77 -3.43 10.63
N ILE A 79 9.02 -3.02 9.60
CA ILE A 79 9.21 -3.44 8.23
C ILE A 79 9.30 -2.19 7.38
N ASN A 80 10.27 -2.14 6.47
CA ASN A 80 10.40 -1.07 5.48
C ASN A 80 10.22 -1.65 4.08
N TYR A 81 9.41 -0.97 3.28
CA TYR A 81 9.10 -1.31 1.90
C TYR A 81 10.37 -1.41 1.05
N ASP A 82 11.32 -0.49 1.22
CA ASP A 82 12.55 -0.49 0.44
C ASP A 82 13.52 -1.63 0.84
N ILE A 83 13.29 -2.27 1.98
CA ILE A 83 14.05 -3.46 2.43
C ILE A 83 13.39 -4.74 1.90
N VAL A 84 12.06 -4.80 1.90
CA VAL A 84 11.29 -5.99 1.45
C VAL A 84 11.24 -6.06 -0.07
N CYS A 85 11.04 -4.93 -0.74
CA CYS A 85 11.03 -4.79 -2.18
C CYS A 85 12.18 -3.85 -2.61
N PRO A 86 13.45 -4.27 -2.41
CA PRO A 86 14.59 -3.44 -2.76
C PRO A 86 14.70 -3.33 -4.28
N ARG A 87 15.12 -2.15 -4.73
CA ARG A 87 15.58 -1.99 -6.11
C ARG A 87 16.93 -2.69 -6.28
N ILE A 88 17.18 -3.26 -7.45
CA ILE A 88 18.47 -3.85 -7.79
C ILE A 88 19.53 -2.74 -7.71
N SER A 89 20.63 -3.01 -6.97
CA SER A 89 21.74 -2.08 -6.87
C SER A 89 22.50 -1.98 -8.20
N VAL A 90 23.13 -0.83 -8.43
CA VAL A 90 23.93 -0.59 -9.64
C VAL A 90 25.01 -1.67 -9.83
N GLU A 91 25.65 -2.08 -8.74
CA GLU A 91 26.68 -3.13 -8.72
C GLU A 91 26.16 -4.48 -9.25
N LYS A 92 24.94 -4.87 -8.87
CA LYS A 92 24.31 -6.11 -9.36
C LYS A 92 23.95 -6.00 -10.84
N ILE A 93 23.49 -4.82 -11.28
CA ILE A 93 23.22 -4.58 -12.71
C ILE A 93 24.53 -4.71 -13.49
N GLU A 94 25.62 -4.10 -13.01
CA GLU A 94 26.94 -4.21 -13.63
C GLU A 94 27.46 -5.65 -13.68
N GLU A 95 27.24 -6.45 -12.63
CA GLU A 95 27.58 -7.88 -12.62
C GLU A 95 26.83 -8.65 -13.71
N HIS A 96 25.51 -8.45 -13.83
CA HIS A 96 24.71 -9.06 -14.90
C HIS A 96 25.16 -8.59 -16.29
N VAL A 97 25.44 -7.30 -16.45
CA VAL A 97 25.93 -6.72 -17.71
C VAL A 97 27.31 -7.27 -18.07
N LYS A 98 28.19 -7.50 -17.09
CA LYS A 98 29.52 -8.09 -17.30
C LYS A 98 29.41 -9.55 -17.76
N ALA A 99 28.57 -10.34 -17.10
CA ALA A 99 28.32 -11.73 -17.50
C ALA A 99 27.71 -11.79 -18.92
N TYR A 100 26.78 -10.90 -19.23
CA TYR A 100 26.19 -10.78 -20.56
C TYR A 100 27.20 -10.35 -21.63
N SER A 101 28.11 -9.44 -21.30
CA SER A 101 29.17 -8.98 -22.21
C SER A 101 30.12 -10.13 -22.59
N GLN A 102 30.52 -10.97 -21.62
CA GLN A 102 31.31 -12.17 -21.88
C GLN A 102 30.58 -13.15 -22.81
N TYR A 103 29.26 -13.28 -22.64
CA TYR A 103 28.43 -14.07 -23.55
C TYR A 103 28.39 -13.46 -24.97
N MET A 104 28.26 -12.13 -25.11
CA MET A 104 28.19 -11.43 -26.40
C MET A 104 29.42 -11.62 -27.30
N GLU A 105 30.59 -11.85 -26.71
CA GLU A 105 31.85 -12.08 -27.44
C GLU A 105 31.82 -13.39 -28.22
N SER A 106 31.09 -14.39 -27.71
CA SER A 106 31.00 -15.73 -28.30
C SER A 106 29.90 -15.89 -29.35
N ILE A 107 29.08 -14.85 -29.58
CA ILE A 107 27.85 -14.95 -30.38
C ILE A 107 28.03 -14.42 -31.81
N LEU A 108 27.40 -15.12 -32.75
CA LEU A 108 27.28 -14.72 -34.16
C LEU A 108 26.60 -13.34 -34.32
N PRO A 109 27.09 -12.47 -35.22
CA PRO A 109 26.52 -11.13 -35.44
C PRO A 109 25.01 -11.13 -35.73
N LYS A 110 24.50 -12.14 -36.46
CA LYS A 110 23.06 -12.27 -36.75
C LYS A 110 22.22 -12.44 -35.47
N ARG A 111 22.64 -13.34 -34.57
CA ARG A 111 21.96 -13.56 -33.28
C ARG A 111 22.04 -12.35 -32.36
N ARG A 112 23.14 -11.60 -32.41
CA ARG A 112 23.29 -10.35 -31.67
C ARG A 112 22.24 -9.32 -32.10
N LYS A 113 21.98 -9.21 -33.41
CA LYS A 113 20.94 -8.31 -33.94
C LYS A 113 19.54 -8.76 -33.51
N GLU A 114 19.25 -10.06 -33.56
CA GLU A 114 17.97 -10.61 -33.07
C GLU A 114 17.76 -10.31 -31.57
N GLN A 115 18.80 -10.41 -30.75
CA GLN A 115 18.75 -10.04 -29.33
C GLN A 115 18.57 -8.54 -29.12
N GLU A 116 19.21 -7.71 -29.94
CA GLU A 116 19.03 -6.26 -29.90
C GLU A 116 17.58 -5.87 -30.15
N ASP A 117 16.95 -6.43 -31.19
CA ASP A 117 15.56 -6.15 -31.54
C ASP A 117 14.60 -6.68 -30.46
N PHE A 118 14.87 -7.87 -29.90
CA PHE A 118 14.13 -8.39 -28.75
C PHE A 118 14.22 -7.46 -27.53
N LEU A 119 15.42 -6.96 -27.20
CA LEU A 119 15.62 -6.05 -26.07
C LEU A 119 14.90 -4.71 -26.27
N LYS A 120 14.91 -4.16 -27.49
CA LYS A 120 14.11 -2.96 -27.82
C LYS A 120 12.63 -3.19 -27.56
N GLN A 121 12.08 -4.32 -28.03
CA GLN A 121 10.68 -4.66 -27.78
C GLN A 121 10.38 -4.75 -26.28
N ARG A 122 11.21 -5.46 -25.51
CA ARG A 122 11.03 -5.58 -24.06
C ARG A 122 11.14 -4.26 -23.32
N LEU A 123 12.01 -3.36 -23.77
CA LEU A 123 12.11 -2.01 -23.22
C LEU A 123 10.84 -1.20 -23.49
N CYS A 124 10.28 -1.27 -24.70
CA CYS A 124 9.01 -0.63 -25.03
C CYS A 124 7.88 -1.17 -24.13
N GLU A 125 7.75 -2.50 -24.00
CA GLU A 125 6.75 -3.14 -23.13
C GLU A 125 6.87 -2.68 -21.65
N ASN A 126 8.10 -2.57 -21.14
CA ASN A 126 8.36 -2.10 -19.78
C ASN A 126 8.02 -0.60 -19.62
N ASN A 127 8.35 0.24 -20.61
CA ASN A 127 8.03 1.67 -20.58
C ASN A 127 6.52 1.90 -20.62
N ASP A 128 5.79 1.14 -21.45
CA ASP A 128 4.33 1.19 -21.51
C ASP A 128 3.72 0.74 -20.17
N SER A 129 4.26 -0.31 -19.56
CA SER A 129 3.86 -0.78 -18.23
C SER A 129 4.09 0.30 -17.16
N LEU A 130 5.24 0.96 -17.17
CA LEU A 130 5.57 2.04 -16.24
C LEU A 130 4.62 3.24 -16.43
N SER A 131 4.36 3.63 -17.67
CA SER A 131 3.41 4.70 -18.03
C SER A 131 2.00 4.38 -17.52
N ASN A 132 1.53 3.14 -17.71
CA ASN A 132 0.25 2.69 -17.18
C ASN A 132 0.20 2.73 -15.65
N LEU A 133 1.26 2.34 -14.95
CA LEU A 133 1.36 2.43 -13.49
C LEU A 133 1.33 3.89 -13.01
N GLN A 134 2.02 4.80 -13.70
CA GLN A 134 1.99 6.24 -13.40
C GLN A 134 0.61 6.87 -13.65
N SER A 135 -0.08 6.45 -14.71
CA SER A 135 -1.46 6.83 -14.98
C SER A 135 -2.40 6.38 -13.86
N LYS A 136 -2.25 5.14 -13.37
CA LYS A 136 -2.99 4.65 -12.19
C LYS A 136 -2.72 5.49 -10.94
N ILE A 137 -1.46 5.79 -10.63
CA ILE A 137 -1.09 6.65 -9.49
C ILE A 137 -1.81 8.00 -9.60
N THR A 138 -1.77 8.63 -10.78
CA THR A 138 -2.44 9.91 -11.03
C THR A 138 -3.96 9.82 -10.82
N HIS A 139 -4.58 8.75 -11.31
CA HIS A 139 -6.01 8.50 -11.11
C HIS A 139 -6.36 8.31 -9.61
N TYR A 140 -5.55 7.55 -8.88
CA TYR A 140 -5.74 7.33 -7.45
C TYR A 140 -5.49 8.60 -6.62
N THR A 141 -4.63 9.51 -7.05
CA THR A 141 -4.49 10.84 -6.45
C THR A 141 -5.78 11.62 -6.52
N THR A 142 -6.47 11.64 -7.67
CA THR A 142 -7.76 12.31 -7.82
C THR A 142 -8.83 11.72 -6.90
N ILE A 143 -8.90 10.39 -6.79
CA ILE A 143 -9.85 9.73 -5.87
C ILE A 143 -9.52 10.05 -4.41
N THR A 144 -8.24 10.04 -4.04
CA THR A 144 -7.80 10.36 -2.67
C THR A 144 -8.15 11.79 -2.29
N LEU A 145 -8.07 12.73 -3.23
CA LEU A 145 -8.50 14.12 -3.01
C LEU A 145 -10.01 14.20 -2.75
N ALA A 146 -10.83 13.48 -3.50
CA ALA A 146 -12.27 13.39 -3.26
C ALA A 146 -12.60 12.76 -1.90
N LEU A 147 -11.89 11.68 -1.53
CA LEU A 147 -12.03 11.03 -0.21
C LEU A 147 -11.65 11.96 0.94
N THR A 148 -10.64 12.82 0.74
CA THR A 148 -10.27 13.84 1.74
C THR A 148 -11.40 14.85 1.96
N GLY A 149 -12.09 15.27 0.90
CA GLY A 149 -13.29 16.10 1.02
C GLY A 149 -14.42 15.40 1.79
N ALA A 150 -14.66 14.12 1.52
CA ALA A 150 -15.63 13.31 2.27
C ALA A 150 -15.25 13.15 3.75
N LEU A 151 -13.96 13.02 4.07
CA LEU A 151 -13.46 12.97 5.44
C LEU A 151 -13.79 14.26 6.21
N VAL A 152 -13.59 15.42 5.60
CA VAL A 152 -13.93 16.72 6.20
C VAL A 152 -15.43 16.81 6.47
N TYR A 153 -16.27 16.33 5.55
CA TYR A 153 -17.71 16.25 5.78
C TYR A 153 -18.06 15.34 6.95
N LEU A 154 -17.48 14.12 7.03
CA LEU A 154 -17.72 13.20 8.14
C LEU A 154 -17.31 13.77 9.50
N GLN A 155 -16.28 14.63 9.54
CA GLN A 155 -15.89 15.35 10.76
C GLN A 155 -16.99 16.29 11.27
N THR A 156 -17.85 16.83 10.40
CA THR A 156 -18.98 17.68 10.83
C THR A 156 -20.09 16.89 11.52
N ILE A 157 -20.08 15.56 11.41
CA ILE A 157 -21.12 14.65 11.89
C ILE A 157 -20.64 13.89 13.14
N LEU A 158 -19.86 14.57 13.98
CA LEU A 158 -19.35 13.95 15.19
C LEU A 158 -20.49 13.59 16.16
N PRO A 159 -20.43 12.42 16.81
CA PRO A 159 -21.44 12.02 17.79
C PRO A 159 -21.62 13.05 18.89
N SER A 160 -22.87 13.34 19.24
CA SER A 160 -23.21 14.26 20.34
C SER A 160 -22.76 13.70 21.70
N SER A 161 -22.66 14.57 22.71
CA SER A 161 -22.37 14.17 24.09
C SER A 161 -23.42 13.21 24.67
N SER A 162 -24.64 13.18 24.13
CA SER A 162 -25.73 12.29 24.56
C SER A 162 -25.66 10.85 24.01
N THR A 163 -24.79 10.55 23.03
CA THR A 163 -24.68 9.19 22.48
C THR A 163 -24.02 8.20 23.45
N SER A 164 -24.43 6.93 23.41
CA SER A 164 -23.80 5.83 24.17
C SER A 164 -22.28 5.78 23.95
N PHE A 165 -21.54 5.51 25.02
CA PHE A 165 -20.08 5.41 25.02
C PHE A 165 -19.56 4.40 23.98
N ILE A 166 -20.21 3.25 23.85
CA ILE A 166 -19.79 2.19 22.92
C ILE A 166 -19.87 2.67 21.48
N ILE A 167 -20.96 3.36 21.12
CA ILE A 167 -21.17 3.88 19.76
C ILE A 167 -20.13 4.96 19.44
N LYS A 168 -19.86 5.86 20.39
CA LYS A 168 -18.79 6.87 20.25
C LYS A 168 -17.44 6.21 20.01
N PHE A 169 -17.10 5.21 20.83
CA PHE A 169 -15.82 4.51 20.71
C PHE A 169 -15.66 3.86 19.33
N ILE A 170 -16.68 3.14 18.85
CA ILE A 170 -16.67 2.51 17.52
C ILE A 170 -16.53 3.57 16.43
N PHE A 171 -17.28 4.68 16.51
CA PHE A 171 -17.22 5.76 15.53
C PHE A 171 -15.82 6.38 15.47
N TYR A 172 -15.24 6.76 16.62
CA TYR A 172 -13.89 7.32 16.67
C TYR A 172 -12.82 6.33 16.21
N TYR A 173 -12.97 5.04 16.51
CA TYR A 173 -12.04 4.02 16.03
C TYR A 173 -12.08 3.89 14.50
N LEU A 174 -13.28 3.82 13.90
CA LEU A 174 -13.44 3.80 12.45
C LEU A 174 -12.95 5.10 11.79
N PHE A 175 -13.19 6.25 12.42
CA PHE A 175 -12.70 7.54 11.94
C PHE A 175 -11.17 7.62 11.98
N LEU A 176 -10.54 7.12 13.05
CA LEU A 176 -9.09 7.00 13.17
C LEU A 176 -8.50 6.08 12.09
N LEU A 177 -9.14 4.93 11.86
CA LEU A 177 -8.76 4.01 10.76
C LEU A 177 -8.78 4.74 9.41
N LEU A 178 -9.86 5.46 9.11
CA LEU A 178 -10.00 6.20 7.86
C LEU A 178 -8.90 7.26 7.69
N ILE A 179 -8.59 8.02 8.76
CA ILE A 179 -7.49 9.00 8.75
C ILE A 179 -6.16 8.30 8.44
N ILE A 180 -5.86 7.20 9.12
CA ILE A 180 -4.60 6.46 8.93
C ILE A 180 -4.50 5.93 7.50
N ASP A 181 -5.58 5.37 6.94
CA ASP A 181 -5.60 4.89 5.56
C ASP A 181 -5.38 6.03 4.56
N ILE A 182 -6.01 7.19 4.75
CA ILE A 182 -5.81 8.38 3.89
C ILE A 182 -4.38 8.92 3.98
N ILE A 183 -3.79 8.99 5.18
CA ILE A 183 -2.39 9.38 5.34
C ILE A 183 -1.46 8.39 4.62
N ASN A 184 -1.71 7.09 4.77
CA ASN A 184 -0.94 6.06 4.07
C ASN A 184 -1.07 6.18 2.55
N LEU A 185 -2.28 6.40 2.04
CA LEU A 185 -2.51 6.69 0.62
C LEU A 185 -1.66 7.86 0.13
N PHE A 186 -1.68 8.98 0.85
CA PHE A 186 -0.89 10.16 0.49
C PHE A 186 0.61 9.85 0.47
N LEU A 187 1.12 9.12 1.46
CA LEU A 187 2.54 8.75 1.52
C LEU A 187 2.95 7.81 0.37
N PHE A 188 2.13 6.82 0.03
CA PHE A 188 2.40 5.92 -1.09
C PHE A 188 2.30 6.60 -2.45
N LEU A 189 1.29 7.46 -2.64
CA LEU A 189 1.14 8.25 -3.86
C LEU A 189 2.32 9.20 -4.04
N ARG A 190 2.72 9.91 -2.98
CA ARG A 190 3.92 10.77 -3.00
C ARG A 190 5.16 9.98 -3.38
N LYS A 191 5.35 8.78 -2.81
CA LYS A 191 6.48 7.90 -3.13
C LYS A 191 6.43 7.42 -4.58
N GLY A 192 5.25 7.16 -5.13
CA GLY A 192 5.05 6.81 -6.54
C GLY A 192 5.24 7.98 -7.52
N MET A 193 4.97 9.21 -7.08
CA MET A 193 5.17 10.44 -7.87
C MET A 193 6.60 10.99 -7.79
N MET A 194 7.35 10.64 -6.74
CA MET A 194 8.75 11.05 -6.63
C MET A 194 9.55 10.46 -7.80
N VAL A 195 10.09 11.36 -8.62
CA VAL A 195 11.01 11.02 -9.71
C VAL A 195 12.32 10.59 -9.08
N ASN A 196 12.48 9.30 -8.83
CA ASN A 196 13.78 8.74 -8.50
C ASN A 196 14.59 8.63 -9.78
N SER A 197 15.86 9.03 -9.72
CA SER A 197 16.81 8.91 -10.82
C SER A 197 16.89 7.45 -11.29
N PHE A 198 16.40 7.21 -12.50
CA PHE A 198 16.45 5.90 -13.14
C PHE A 198 17.86 5.67 -13.68
N LEU A 199 18.38 4.45 -13.51
CA LEU A 199 19.59 4.05 -14.22
C LEU A 199 19.23 3.95 -15.71
N GLN A 200 19.83 4.83 -16.51
CA GLN A 200 19.65 4.83 -17.94
C GLN A 200 20.99 5.06 -18.63
N SER A 201 21.27 4.22 -19.60
CA SER A 201 22.45 4.31 -20.45
C SER A 201 22.42 5.64 -21.19
N SER A 202 23.53 6.37 -21.13
CA SER A 202 23.67 7.64 -21.84
C SER A 202 24.26 7.43 -23.23
N PHE A 203 23.97 8.34 -24.16
CA PHE A 203 24.67 8.37 -25.44
C PHE A 203 26.19 8.53 -25.26
N LYS A 204 26.61 9.22 -24.20
CA LYS A 204 28.02 9.38 -23.83
C LYS A 204 28.67 8.02 -23.55
N SER A 205 28.04 7.18 -22.72
CA SER A 205 28.54 5.83 -22.41
C SER A 205 28.59 4.94 -23.65
N LEU A 206 27.66 5.11 -24.58
CA LEU A 206 27.66 4.36 -25.85
C LEU A 206 28.79 4.83 -26.79
N ARG A 207 29.02 6.13 -26.89
CA ARG A 207 30.01 6.74 -27.79
C ARG A 207 31.45 6.35 -27.46
N PHE A 208 31.76 6.15 -26.18
CA PHE A 208 33.11 5.84 -25.71
C PHE A 208 33.37 4.35 -25.53
N ASP A 209 32.38 3.47 -25.73
CA ASP A 209 32.56 2.03 -25.70
C ASP A 209 33.01 1.53 -27.09
N SER A 210 34.19 0.92 -27.15
CA SER A 210 34.81 0.46 -28.40
C SER A 210 34.30 -0.92 -28.86
N SER A 211 33.37 -1.54 -28.12
CA SER A 211 32.86 -2.88 -28.45
C SER A 211 31.83 -2.84 -29.59
N ASN A 212 31.92 -3.80 -30.51
CA ASN A 212 30.94 -4.01 -31.59
C ASN A 212 29.55 -4.47 -31.09
N TYR A 213 29.35 -4.49 -29.78
CA TYR A 213 28.11 -4.88 -29.09
C TYR A 213 27.71 -3.87 -28.01
N ALA A 214 28.31 -2.67 -28.01
CA ALA A 214 28.06 -1.62 -27.04
C ALA A 214 26.57 -1.24 -26.93
N LEU A 215 25.87 -1.19 -28.07
CA LEU A 215 24.44 -0.89 -28.11
C LEU A 215 23.60 -1.99 -27.44
N THR A 216 23.85 -3.26 -27.79
CA THR A 216 23.15 -4.40 -27.20
C THR A 216 23.41 -4.49 -25.69
N LYS A 217 24.63 -4.19 -25.25
CA LYS A 217 25.02 -4.12 -23.84
C LYS A 217 24.28 -3.00 -23.09
N ALA A 218 24.21 -1.81 -23.67
CA ALA A 218 23.45 -0.69 -23.11
C ALA A 218 21.96 -1.02 -22.99
N LEU A 219 21.35 -1.58 -24.04
CA LEU A 219 19.94 -2.00 -24.04
C LEU A 219 19.67 -3.08 -22.98
N TYR A 220 20.60 -4.01 -22.77
CA TYR A 220 20.48 -5.03 -21.72
C TYR A 220 20.52 -4.43 -20.32
N SER A 221 21.45 -3.50 -20.07
CA SER A 221 21.53 -2.75 -18.81
C SER A 221 20.23 -2.00 -18.52
N ASP A 222 19.73 -1.26 -19.52
CA ASP A 222 18.48 -0.51 -19.41
C ASP A 222 17.29 -1.45 -19.18
N TRP A 223 17.27 -2.61 -19.84
CA TRP A 223 16.18 -3.56 -19.68
C TRP A 223 16.10 -4.13 -18.26
N ILE A 224 17.24 -4.50 -17.67
CA ILE A 224 17.29 -4.99 -16.28
C ILE A 224 16.80 -3.89 -15.33
N ALA A 225 17.34 -2.68 -15.46
CA ALA A 225 16.94 -1.56 -14.61
C ALA A 225 15.43 -1.28 -14.72
N ARG A 226 14.90 -1.18 -15.95
CA ARG A 226 13.48 -0.90 -16.19
C ARG A 226 12.56 -2.02 -15.73
N LYS A 227 12.95 -3.28 -15.89
CA LYS A 227 12.17 -4.43 -15.40
C LYS A 227 12.01 -4.39 -13.89
N ASP A 228 13.09 -4.04 -13.19
CA ASP A 228 13.08 -3.89 -11.74
C ASP A 228 12.22 -2.69 -11.29
N ASP A 229 12.36 -1.55 -11.96
CA ASP A 229 11.52 -0.37 -11.72
C ASP A 229 10.02 -0.70 -11.85
N VAL A 230 9.62 -1.41 -12.92
CA VAL A 230 8.22 -1.82 -13.12
C VAL A 230 7.73 -2.67 -11.95
N SER A 231 8.56 -3.59 -11.46
CA SER A 231 8.21 -4.45 -10.32
C SER A 231 8.07 -3.63 -9.03
N TYR A 232 8.99 -2.70 -8.80
CA TYR A 232 8.95 -1.78 -7.66
C TYR A 232 7.72 -0.88 -7.65
N PHE A 233 7.39 -0.26 -8.80
CA PHE A 233 6.21 0.61 -8.93
C PHE A 233 4.90 -0.18 -8.89
N ALA A 234 4.87 -1.41 -9.39
CA ALA A 234 3.71 -2.28 -9.24
C ALA A 234 3.41 -2.56 -7.77
N GLY A 235 4.44 -2.79 -6.93
CA GLY A 235 4.26 -2.94 -5.49
C GLY A 235 3.74 -1.67 -4.80
N ILE A 236 4.16 -0.47 -5.24
CA ILE A 236 3.63 0.80 -4.74
C ILE A 236 2.14 0.91 -5.10
N VAL A 237 1.80 0.73 -6.38
CA VAL A 237 0.42 0.80 -6.89
C VAL A 237 -0.47 -0.18 -6.14
N ARG A 238 0.00 -1.38 -5.87
CA ARG A 238 -0.74 -2.39 -5.11
C ARG A 238 -1.03 -1.96 -3.67
N ASN A 239 -0.05 -1.38 -2.98
CA ASN A 239 -0.25 -0.86 -1.63
C ASN A 239 -1.22 0.33 -1.65
N THR A 240 -1.13 1.20 -2.65
CA THR A 240 -2.12 2.26 -2.88
C THR A 240 -3.52 1.69 -3.07
N GLU A 241 -3.71 0.69 -3.94
CA GLU A 241 -5.00 0.02 -4.16
C GLU A 241 -5.56 -0.56 -2.85
N LYS A 242 -4.71 -1.22 -2.06
CA LYS A 242 -5.08 -1.77 -0.75
C LYS A 242 -5.63 -0.70 0.20
N TYR A 243 -4.90 0.40 0.44
CA TYR A 243 -5.36 1.47 1.32
C TYR A 243 -6.56 2.22 0.73
N LEU A 244 -6.67 2.30 -0.60
CA LEU A 244 -7.77 2.97 -1.29
C LEU A 244 -9.08 2.24 -1.05
N TYR A 245 -9.09 0.92 -1.29
CA TYR A 245 -10.27 0.09 -1.07
C TYR A 245 -10.68 0.06 0.41
N ARG A 246 -9.71 0.07 1.33
CA ARG A 246 -9.97 0.20 2.77
C ARG A 246 -10.63 1.52 3.12
N ALA A 247 -10.06 2.64 2.68
CA ALA A 247 -10.60 3.96 2.94
C ALA A 247 -12.03 4.12 2.39
N ILE A 248 -12.30 3.63 1.18
CA ILE A 248 -13.65 3.65 0.59
C ILE A 248 -14.62 2.82 1.45
N LEU A 249 -14.25 1.60 1.82
CA LEU A 249 -15.10 0.70 2.59
C LEU A 249 -15.39 1.25 3.99
N VAL A 250 -14.36 1.69 4.72
CA VAL A 250 -14.50 2.30 6.04
C VAL A 250 -15.31 3.61 5.95
N GLY A 251 -15.09 4.41 4.91
CA GLY A 251 -15.85 5.64 4.65
C GLY A 251 -17.34 5.39 4.43
N ILE A 252 -17.70 4.38 3.62
CA ILE A 252 -19.10 3.98 3.41
C ILE A 252 -19.74 3.52 4.72
N ILE A 253 -19.03 2.69 5.50
CA ILE A 253 -19.51 2.21 6.80
C ILE A 253 -19.76 3.42 7.72
N LEU A 254 -18.79 4.31 7.88
CA LEU A 254 -18.92 5.53 8.68
C LEU A 254 -20.11 6.39 8.26
N TYR A 255 -20.31 6.57 6.94
CA TYR A 255 -21.44 7.32 6.42
C TYR A 255 -22.78 6.69 6.80
N ILE A 256 -22.94 5.37 6.61
CA ILE A 256 -24.16 4.66 6.99
C ILE A 256 -24.41 4.78 8.50
N PHE A 257 -23.36 4.62 9.32
CA PHE A 257 -23.47 4.79 10.77
C PHE A 257 -23.83 6.22 11.17
N SER A 258 -23.46 7.23 10.38
CA SER A 258 -23.72 8.64 10.69
C SER A 258 -25.19 9.07 10.48
N ILE A 259 -25.94 8.41 9.60
CA ILE A 259 -27.35 8.73 9.29
C ILE A 259 -28.24 8.72 10.55
N PRO A 260 -28.29 7.65 11.35
CA PRO A 260 -29.11 7.62 12.57
C PRO A 260 -28.63 8.62 13.63
N LEU A 261 -27.33 8.93 13.68
CA LEU A 261 -26.80 9.95 14.61
C LEU A 261 -27.28 11.36 14.23
N GLN A 262 -27.33 11.68 12.93
CA GLN A 262 -27.88 12.96 12.47
C GLN A 262 -29.37 13.08 12.81
N HIS A 263 -30.15 12.02 12.58
CA HIS A 263 -31.58 12.02 12.88
C HIS A 263 -31.84 12.31 14.36
N SER A 264 -31.17 11.59 15.27
CA SER A 264 -31.27 11.81 16.72
C SER A 264 -30.85 13.23 17.14
N SER A 265 -29.80 13.79 16.51
CA SER A 265 -29.34 15.14 16.83
C SER A 265 -30.33 16.24 16.40
N ASN A 266 -31.04 16.05 15.28
CA ASN A 266 -32.04 16.98 14.78
C ASN A 266 -33.31 16.95 15.62
N ASP A 267 -33.75 15.78 16.08
CA ASP A 267 -34.91 15.66 16.96
C ASP A 267 -34.65 16.33 18.32
N THR A 268 -33.46 16.16 18.89
CA THR A 268 -33.07 16.83 20.15
C THR A 268 -33.03 18.35 20.01
N ARG A 269 -32.59 18.88 18.84
CA ARG A 269 -32.63 20.32 18.55
C ARG A 269 -34.05 20.85 18.39
N ASN A 270 -34.94 20.09 17.74
CA ASN A 270 -36.33 20.49 17.54
C ASN A 270 -37.14 20.47 18.85
N GLU A 271 -36.86 19.53 19.76
CA GLU A 271 -37.44 19.53 21.12
C GLU A 271 -36.95 20.70 21.98
N ALA A 272 -35.68 21.10 21.84
CA ALA A 272 -35.15 22.27 22.54
C ALA A 272 -35.74 23.59 22.00
N ILE A 273 -36.07 23.64 20.70
CA ILE A 273 -36.73 24.81 20.07
C ILE A 273 -38.23 24.86 20.40
N SER A 274 -38.87 23.74 20.73
CA SER A 274 -40.27 23.70 21.17
C SER A 274 -40.46 23.88 22.67
N THR A 275 -39.38 23.88 23.46
CA THR A 275 -39.40 24.16 24.91
C THR A 275 -38.74 25.49 25.35
N PRO A 276 -38.91 26.65 24.66
CA PRO A 276 -38.63 27.94 25.25
C PRO A 276 -39.85 28.39 26.05
N SER A 277 -39.66 28.68 27.34
CA SER A 277 -40.62 29.23 28.31
C SER A 277 -41.59 28.25 29.00
N GLY A 278 -41.03 27.47 29.93
CA GLY A 278 -41.72 27.27 31.20
C GLY A 278 -41.74 28.58 31.98
N MET A 279 -42.87 29.30 31.95
CA MET A 279 -43.19 30.33 32.93
C MET A 279 -44.67 30.22 33.34
N PHE A 280 -44.85 30.18 34.65
CA PHE A 280 -46.08 30.02 35.44
C PHE A 280 -47.27 30.87 34.98
N LEU A 281 -48.48 30.32 35.11
CA LEU A 281 -49.61 31.04 35.67
C LEU A 281 -50.31 30.13 36.69
N ALA A 282 -50.07 30.41 37.97
CA ALA A 282 -51.04 30.12 39.01
C ALA A 282 -52.26 30.99 38.73
N VAL A 283 -53.42 30.36 38.56
CA VAL A 283 -54.71 31.05 38.58
C VAL A 283 -55.39 30.58 39.86
N ASN A 284 -55.65 31.55 40.74
CA ASN A 284 -56.46 31.40 41.96
C ASN A 284 -57.82 30.78 41.66
#